data_AF-A0A0R0HUF5-F1
#
_entry.id   AF-A0A0R0HUF5-F1
#
_cell.length_a   1.000
_cell.length_b   1.000
_cell.length_c   1.000
_cell.angle_alpha   90.00
_cell.angle_beta   90.00
_cell.angle_gamma   90.00
#
_symmetry.space_group_name_H-M   'P 1'
#
loop_
_entity.id
_entity.type
_entity.pdbx_description
1 polymer ?
#
loop_
_entity_poly.entity_id
_entity_poly.type
_entity_poly.pdbx_seq_one_letter_code
_entity_poly.pdbx_strand_id
1 'polypeptide(L)'
;MKNRNGCMMHLWIIRAEFPSVLPPKYQSGEIQIPIEFSERITHFGISSNLIMYPTRVMHEDLKTATNNVNCWKGATTLLPLIGGFVGDAYTGRFHIVLFSSLFILLFVNVTYVVLHATS
;
A
#
# COMPACT_ATOMS: atom_id res chain seq x y z
N MET A 1 -9.34 -29.17 8.45
CA MET A 1 -9.57 -28.13 7.43
C MET A 1 -9.25 -26.77 8.03
N LYS A 2 -8.01 -26.30 7.94
CA LYS A 2 -7.63 -24.96 8.41
C LYS A 2 -8.17 -23.95 7.40
N ASN A 3 -9.19 -23.20 7.81
CA ASN A 3 -9.85 -22.13 7.07
C ASN A 3 -8.82 -21.26 6.30
N ARG A 4 -8.74 -21.45 4.98
CA ARG A 4 -7.84 -20.70 4.07
C ARG A 4 -8.39 -19.33 3.68
N ASN A 5 -9.53 -18.90 4.22
CA ASN A 5 -10.22 -17.70 3.78
C ASN A 5 -9.78 -16.42 4.52
N GLY A 6 -8.96 -16.54 5.57
CA GLY A 6 -8.57 -15.38 6.41
C GLY A 6 -7.75 -14.31 5.69
N CYS A 7 -6.86 -14.68 4.75
CA CYS A 7 -6.05 -13.69 4.02
C CYS A 7 -6.82 -12.97 2.91
N MET A 8 -7.93 -13.54 2.42
CA MET A 8 -8.69 -12.94 1.33
C MET A 8 -9.59 -11.79 1.82
N MET A 9 -10.02 -11.82 3.09
CA MET A 9 -10.85 -10.75 3.68
C MET A 9 -10.16 -9.39 3.71
N HIS A 10 -8.83 -9.35 3.89
CA HIS A 10 -8.10 -8.09 3.92
C HIS A 10 -8.06 -7.39 2.55
N LEU A 11 -8.06 -8.16 1.47
CA LEU A 11 -8.12 -7.62 0.10
C LEU A 11 -9.52 -7.12 -0.24
N TRP A 12 -10.58 -7.66 0.38
CA TRP A 12 -11.95 -7.17 0.17
C TRP A 12 -12.13 -5.74 0.70
N ILE A 13 -11.48 -5.36 1.81
CA ILE A 13 -11.56 -3.98 2.33
C ILE A 13 -10.91 -3.00 1.35
N ILE A 14 -9.71 -3.30 0.84
CA ILE A 14 -9.03 -2.41 -0.13
C ILE A 14 -9.77 -2.41 -1.48
N ARG A 15 -10.29 -3.57 -1.93
CA ARG A 15 -11.02 -3.65 -3.19
C ARG A 15 -12.41 -3.01 -3.13
N ALA A 16 -13.02 -2.85 -1.95
CA ALA A 16 -14.29 -2.17 -1.78
C ALA A 16 -14.21 -0.65 -2.01
N GLU A 17 -13.02 -0.06 -1.89
CA GLU A 17 -12.80 1.37 -2.11
C GLU A 17 -12.72 1.75 -3.60
N PHE A 18 -12.24 0.84 -4.47
CA PHE A 18 -12.02 1.08 -5.91
C PHE A 18 -13.11 0.65 -6.92
N PRO A 19 -14.26 0.03 -6.58
CA PRO A 19 -15.19 -0.44 -7.60
C PRO A 19 -16.06 0.68 -8.20
N SER A 20 -16.14 1.85 -7.55
CA SER A 20 -17.04 2.94 -7.93
C SER A 20 -16.50 3.86 -9.04
N VAL A 21 -15.21 3.76 -9.39
CA VAL A 21 -14.58 4.65 -10.39
C VAL A 21 -14.61 4.05 -11.80
N LEU A 22 -14.77 2.73 -11.96
CA LEU A 22 -14.74 2.09 -13.27
C LEU A 22 -16.09 2.23 -13.98
N PRO A 23 -16.17 2.93 -15.13
CA PRO A 23 -17.42 3.05 -15.87
C PRO A 23 -17.92 1.66 -16.30
N PRO A 24 -19.24 1.44 -16.44
CA PRO A 24 -19.83 0.11 -16.64
C PRO A 24 -19.30 -0.64 -17.87
N LYS A 25 -18.75 0.08 -18.85
CA LYS A 25 -18.03 -0.51 -19.99
C LYS A 25 -16.85 -1.40 -19.58
N TYR A 26 -16.30 -1.20 -18.39
CA TYR A 26 -15.12 -1.91 -17.91
C TYR A 26 -15.43 -3.12 -17.01
N GLN A 27 -16.72 -3.41 -16.79
CA GLN A 27 -17.17 -4.56 -16.00
C GLN A 27 -17.25 -5.86 -16.83
N SER A 28 -16.92 -5.82 -18.12
CA SER A 28 -16.81 -7.03 -18.93
C SER A 28 -15.62 -7.87 -18.46
N GLY A 29 -15.86 -9.18 -18.26
CA GLY A 29 -14.85 -10.10 -17.72
C GLY A 29 -13.54 -10.10 -18.51
N GLU A 30 -13.57 -9.82 -19.81
CA GLU A 30 -12.38 -9.80 -20.67
C GLU A 30 -11.30 -8.83 -20.18
N ILE A 31 -11.69 -7.64 -19.71
CA ILE A 31 -10.72 -6.65 -19.24
C ILE A 31 -10.52 -6.67 -17.73
N GLN A 32 -11.49 -7.17 -16.97
CA GLN A 32 -11.38 -7.27 -15.52
C GLN A 32 -10.38 -8.36 -15.10
N ILE A 33 -10.40 -9.53 -15.76
CA ILE A 33 -9.51 -10.67 -15.45
C ILE A 33 -8.02 -10.27 -15.49
N PRO A 34 -7.49 -9.63 -16.57
CA PRO A 34 -6.08 -9.25 -16.62
C PRO A 34 -5.72 -8.18 -15.58
N ILE A 35 -6.62 -7.25 -15.27
CA ILE A 35 -6.40 -6.25 -14.22
C ILE A 35 -6.26 -6.94 -12.87
N GLU A 36 -7.20 -7.82 -12.51
CA GLU A 36 -7.15 -8.57 -11.25
C GLU A 36 -5.91 -9.46 -11.14
N PHE A 37 -5.50 -10.05 -12.26
CA PHE A 37 -4.29 -10.85 -12.33
C PHE A 37 -3.02 -10.01 -12.11
N SER A 38 -2.93 -8.85 -12.77
CA SER A 38 -1.83 -7.90 -12.63
C SER A 38 -1.74 -7.34 -11.21
N GLU A 39 -2.89 -7.00 -10.60
CA GLU A 39 -2.97 -6.58 -9.21
C GLU A 39 -2.34 -7.67 -8.32
N ARG A 40 -2.76 -8.93 -8.46
CA ARG A 40 -2.21 -10.03 -7.65
C ARG A 40 -0.70 -10.20 -7.82
N ILE A 41 -0.20 -10.20 -9.06
CA ILE A 41 1.24 -10.34 -9.33
C ILE A 41 2.03 -9.22 -8.66
N THR A 42 1.57 -7.98 -8.81
CA THR A 42 2.25 -6.80 -8.25
C THR A 42 2.31 -6.88 -6.73
N HIS A 43 1.20 -7.28 -6.08
CA HIS A 43 1.16 -7.49 -4.63
C HIS A 43 2.14 -8.57 -4.18
N PHE A 44 2.24 -9.69 -4.89
CA PHE A 44 3.20 -10.75 -4.56
C PHE A 44 4.66 -10.33 -4.79
N GLY A 45 4.96 -9.68 -5.92
CA GLY A 45 6.31 -9.22 -6.25
C GLY A 45 6.85 -8.17 -5.28
N ILE A 46 6.03 -7.20 -4.88
CA ILE A 46 6.41 -6.23 -3.84
C ILE A 46 6.64 -6.94 -2.50
N SER A 47 5.75 -7.87 -2.14
CA SER A 47 5.87 -8.61 -0.88
C SER A 47 7.13 -9.47 -0.80
N SER A 48 7.52 -10.13 -1.89
CA SER A 48 8.74 -10.96 -1.93
C SER A 48 10.00 -10.10 -1.88
N ASN A 49 10.03 -8.99 -2.63
CA ASN A 49 11.19 -8.12 -2.68
C ASN A 49 11.41 -7.42 -1.33
N LEU A 50 10.35 -7.06 -0.62
CA LEU A 50 10.46 -6.38 0.67
C LEU A 50 11.01 -7.27 1.79
N ILE A 51 10.79 -8.58 1.78
CA ILE A 51 11.40 -9.50 2.77
C ILE A 51 12.87 -9.78 2.42
N MET A 52 13.17 -9.89 1.12
CA MET A 52 14.51 -10.24 0.66
C MET A 52 15.49 -9.06 0.68
N TYR A 53 15.01 -7.84 0.52
CA TYR A 53 15.88 -6.65 0.51
C TYR A 53 16.56 -6.38 1.87
N PRO A 54 15.86 -6.36 3.03
CA PRO A 54 16.51 -6.21 4.33
C PRO A 54 17.49 -7.35 4.66
N THR A 55 17.16 -8.59 4.28
CA THR A 55 17.99 -9.75 4.59
C THR A 55 19.24 -9.85 3.72
N ARG A 56 19.15 -9.49 2.42
CA ARG A 56 20.30 -9.59 1.49
C ARG A 56 21.13 -8.32 1.36
N VAL A 57 20.49 -7.15 1.38
CA VAL A 57 21.17 -5.86 1.12
C VAL A 57 21.59 -5.17 2.40
N MET A 58 20.68 -5.11 3.39
CA MET A 58 20.97 -4.45 4.67
C MET A 58 21.64 -5.38 5.69
N HIS A 59 21.82 -6.67 5.38
CA HIS A 59 22.38 -7.69 6.28
C HIS A 59 21.72 -7.72 7.67
N GLU A 60 20.44 -7.36 7.75
CA GLU A 60 19.65 -7.41 8.99
C GLU A 60 19.33 -8.86 9.36
N ASP A 61 19.28 -9.15 10.67
CA ASP A 61 18.86 -10.45 11.17
C ASP A 61 17.44 -10.78 10.69
N LEU A 62 17.19 -12.05 10.33
CA LEU A 62 15.89 -12.47 9.81
C LEU A 62 14.74 -12.10 10.76
N LYS A 63 14.96 -12.13 12.08
CA LYS A 63 13.97 -11.74 13.08
C LYS A 63 13.64 -10.24 13.00
N THR A 64 14.64 -9.38 12.88
CA THR A 64 14.47 -7.93 12.75
C THR A 64 13.85 -7.55 11.40
N ALA A 65 14.34 -8.15 10.31
CA ALA A 65 13.78 -7.97 8.97
C ALA A 65 12.29 -8.33 8.91
N THR A 66 11.90 -9.47 9.49
CA THR A 66 10.49 -9.91 9.53
C THR A 66 9.63 -8.95 10.35
N ASN A 67 10.15 -8.41 11.45
CA ASN A 67 9.44 -7.41 12.25
C ASN A 67 9.18 -6.12 11.46
N ASN A 68 10.19 -5.63 10.72
CA ASN A 68 10.05 -4.42 9.90
C ASN A 68 9.04 -4.63 8.76
N VAL A 69 9.06 -5.80 8.10
CA VAL A 69 8.08 -6.14 7.07
C VAL A 69 6.66 -6.21 7.65
N ASN A 70 6.48 -6.78 8.85
CA ASN A 70 5.18 -6.82 9.51
C ASN A 70 4.66 -5.42 9.85
N CYS A 71 5.55 -4.53 10.31
CA CYS A 71 5.22 -3.12 10.55
C CYS A 71 4.76 -2.43 9.26
N TRP A 72 5.48 -2.64 8.15
CA TRP A 72 5.08 -2.13 6.83
C TRP A 72 3.72 -2.66 6.39
N LYS A 73 3.47 -3.97 6.52
CA LYS A 73 2.18 -4.57 6.20
C LYS A 73 1.05 -3.93 7.02
N GLY A 74 1.26 -3.73 8.32
CA GLY A 74 0.32 -3.03 9.20
C GLY A 74 0.08 -1.57 8.78
N ALA A 75 1.14 -0.84 8.42
CA ALA A 75 1.01 0.53 7.92
C ALA A 75 0.17 0.61 6.63
N THR A 76 0.39 -0.30 5.68
CA THR A 76 -0.40 -0.35 4.43
C THR A 76 -1.86 -0.72 4.65
N THR A 77 -2.18 -1.45 5.73
CA THR A 77 -3.56 -1.76 6.14
C THR A 77 -4.25 -0.54 6.77
N LEU A 78 -3.54 0.19 7.61
CA LEU A 78 -4.10 1.33 8.34
C LEU A 78 -4.22 2.58 7.45
N LEU A 79 -3.38 2.71 6.44
CA LEU A 79 -3.34 3.89 5.57
C LEU A 79 -4.67 4.13 4.85
N PRO A 80 -5.33 3.16 4.19
CA PRO A 80 -6.68 3.34 3.64
C PRO A 80 -7.74 3.66 4.69
N LEU A 81 -7.65 3.07 5.90
CA LEU A 81 -8.60 3.34 6.97
C LEU A 81 -8.53 4.81 7.42
N ILE A 82 -7.32 5.31 7.64
CA ILE A 82 -7.08 6.71 7.99
C ILE A 82 -7.42 7.62 6.80
N GLY A 83 -7.03 7.22 5.58
CA GLY A 83 -7.34 7.96 4.35
C GLY A 83 -8.83 8.11 4.09
N GLY A 84 -9.61 7.03 4.27
CA GLY A 84 -11.06 7.02 4.15
C GLY A 84 -11.72 7.87 5.23
N PHE A 85 -11.31 7.74 6.49
CA PHE A 85 -11.82 8.58 7.59
C PHE A 85 -11.56 10.08 7.36
N VAL A 86 -10.36 10.42 6.89
CA VAL A 86 -10.02 11.80 6.51
C VAL A 86 -10.82 12.23 5.27
N GLY A 87 -11.07 11.33 4.32
CA GLY A 87 -11.94 11.60 3.16
C GLY A 87 -13.39 11.92 3.57
N ASP A 88 -13.99 11.09 4.41
CA ASP A 88 -15.37 11.22 4.89
C ASP A 88 -15.57 12.44 5.78
N ALA A 89 -14.63 12.72 6.69
CA ALA A 89 -14.70 13.89 7.56
C ALA A 89 -14.58 15.20 6.77
N TYR A 90 -13.92 15.18 5.62
CA TYR A 90 -13.52 16.39 4.90
C TYR A 90 -13.90 16.38 3.41
N THR A 91 -15.19 16.28 3.10
CA THR A 91 -15.75 16.63 1.76
C THR A 91 -15.45 18.08 1.32
N GLY A 92 -14.66 18.86 2.08
CA GLY A 92 -14.09 20.13 1.67
C GLY A 92 -12.72 19.99 0.99
N ARG A 93 -12.60 20.54 -0.23
CA ARG A 93 -11.37 20.58 -1.09
C ARG A 93 -10.05 20.90 -0.37
N PHE A 94 -10.07 21.67 0.71
CA PHE A 94 -8.85 22.18 1.35
C PHE A 94 -8.00 21.10 2.03
N HIS A 95 -8.59 20.05 2.59
CA HIS A 95 -7.82 19.06 3.36
C HIS A 95 -6.96 18.16 2.48
N ILE A 96 -7.46 17.73 1.32
CA ILE A 96 -6.66 16.92 0.38
C ILE A 96 -5.44 17.72 -0.11
N VAL A 97 -5.60 19.02 -0.37
CA VAL A 97 -4.49 19.89 -0.76
C VAL A 97 -3.47 19.99 0.37
N LEU A 98 -3.92 20.21 1.61
CA LEU A 98 -3.04 20.23 2.78
C LEU A 98 -2.32 18.89 2.95
N PHE A 99 -3.03 17.77 2.91
CA PHE A 99 -2.45 16.44 3.09
C PHE A 99 -1.43 16.12 1.99
N SER A 100 -1.75 16.42 0.74
CA SER A 100 -0.83 16.26 -0.39
C SER A 100 0.42 17.13 -0.22
N SER A 101 0.26 18.41 0.14
CA SER A 101 1.40 19.31 0.35
C SER A 101 2.31 18.85 1.48
N LEU A 102 1.75 18.43 2.62
CA LEU A 102 2.51 17.89 3.75
C LEU A 102 3.24 16.60 3.37
N PHE A 103 2.57 15.68 2.65
CA PHE A 103 3.18 14.42 2.25
C PHE A 103 4.37 14.63 1.31
N ILE A 104 4.23 15.53 0.32
CA ILE A 104 5.32 15.89 -0.60
C ILE A 104 6.48 16.52 0.16
N LEU A 105 6.20 17.46 1.08
CA LEU A 105 7.23 18.10 1.90
C LEU A 105 8.00 17.07 2.72
N LEU A 106 7.31 16.15 3.40
CA LEU A 106 7.97 15.09 4.18
C LEU A 106 8.86 14.22 3.30
N PHE A 107 8.37 13.79 2.13
CA PHE A 107 9.14 12.92 1.23
C PHE A 107 10.40 13.60 0.69
N VAL A 108 10.29 14.88 0.29
CA VAL A 108 11.44 15.68 -0.14
C VAL A 108 12.45 15.87 1.00
N ASN A 109 11.98 16.16 2.22
CA ASN A 109 12.86 16.30 3.38
C ASN A 109 13.61 15.00 3.69
N VAL A 110 12.93 13.84 3.68
CA VAL A 110 13.59 12.54 3.92
C VAL A 110 14.64 12.26 2.85
N THR A 111 14.32 12.49 1.58
CA THR A 111 15.27 12.26 0.48
C THR A 111 16.46 13.21 0.58
N TYR A 112 16.24 14.47 0.95
CA TYR A 112 17.30 15.45 1.17
C TYR A 112 18.24 15.03 2.31
N VAL A 113 17.69 14.57 3.43
CA VAL A 113 18.50 14.07 4.58
C VAL A 113 19.32 12.85 4.18
N VAL A 114 18.73 11.89 3.45
CA VAL A 114 19.45 10.68 3.00
C VAL A 114 20.58 11.05 2.05
N LEU A 115 20.36 11.98 1.12
CA LEU A 115 21.41 12.46 0.21
C LEU A 115 22.54 13.16 0.98
N HIS A 116 22.21 13.97 1.99
CA HIS A 116 23.24 14.65 2.79
C HIS A 116 24.03 13.67 3.68
N ALA A 117 23.38 12.64 4.22
CA ALA A 117 24.04 11.63 5.06
C ALA A 117 24.88 10.62 4.27
N THR A 118 24.64 10.47 2.96
CA THR A 118 25.36 9.53 2.09
C THR A 118 26.59 10.17 1.41
N SER A 119 26.75 11.50 1.50
CA SER A 119 27.92 12.23 0.99
C SER A 119 28.98 12.43 2.08
#